data_AF-A0A958AQ38-F1
#
_entry.id   AF-A0A958AQ38-F1
#
_cell.length_a   1.000
_cell.length_b   1.000
_cell.length_c   1.000
_cell.angle_alpha   90.00
_cell.angle_beta   90.00
_cell.angle_gamma   90.00
#
_symmetry.space_group_name_H-M   'P 1'
#
loop_
_entity.id
_entity.type
_entity.pdbx_description
1 polymer ?
#
loop_
_entity_poly.entity_id
_entity_poly.type
_entity_poly.pdbx_seq_one_letter_code
_entity_poly.pdbx_strand_id
1 'polypeptide(L)'
;MKNSFRGATNEYLAQHLSEELGIAVDGVEGNLPTWLPCPVCAYRTFAVVGDWDICPVCGWTSDPVQEAMPDDPTGANSISLHQARQNYQEFGAISPEKLEELDPQSKAKYPKAS
;
A
#
# COMPACT_ATOMS: atom_id res chain seq x y z
N MET A 1 12.37 13.15 -1.22
CA MET A 1 12.62 11.69 -1.09
C MET A 1 12.03 11.22 0.21
N LYS A 2 10.93 10.46 0.17
CA LYS A 2 10.48 9.69 1.33
C LYS A 2 9.96 8.33 0.88
N ASN A 3 10.84 7.54 0.29
CA ASN A 3 10.69 6.08 0.31
C ASN A 3 11.82 5.55 1.18
N SER A 4 11.74 5.82 2.50
CA SER A 4 12.44 4.97 3.46
C SER A 4 11.75 3.62 3.35
N PHE A 5 12.42 2.67 2.72
CA PHE A 5 12.03 1.26 2.68
C PHE A 5 11.23 0.87 3.94
N ARG A 6 9.95 0.52 3.77
CA ARG A 6 9.07 0.20 4.90
C ARG A 6 9.26 -1.24 5.36
N GLY A 7 9.59 -2.12 4.43
CA GLY A 7 9.68 -3.57 4.62
C GLY A 7 8.88 -4.31 3.57
N ALA A 8 8.88 -5.64 3.66
CA ALA A 8 8.03 -6.53 2.85
C ALA A 8 7.78 -7.83 3.63
N THR A 9 6.82 -8.64 3.20
CA THR A 9 6.56 -9.98 3.76
C THR A 9 7.79 -10.87 3.64
N ASN A 10 7.94 -11.79 4.60
CA ASN A 10 9.03 -12.77 4.57
C ASN A 10 8.97 -13.64 3.32
N GLU A 11 7.76 -13.99 2.88
CA GLU A 11 7.50 -14.73 1.65
C GLU A 11 8.01 -13.97 0.42
N TYR A 12 7.68 -12.68 0.32
CA TYR A 12 8.18 -11.84 -0.77
C TYR A 12 9.71 -11.74 -0.75
N LEU A 13 10.30 -11.55 0.43
CA LEU A 13 11.75 -11.44 0.56
C LEU A 13 12.45 -12.75 0.14
N ALA A 14 11.95 -13.90 0.59
CA ALA A 14 12.50 -15.20 0.21
C ALA A 14 12.42 -15.43 -1.31
N GLN A 15 11.26 -15.14 -1.92
CA GLN A 15 11.06 -15.26 -3.35
C GLN A 15 11.99 -14.31 -4.12
N HIS A 16 12.07 -13.04 -3.72
CA HIS A 16 12.90 -12.04 -4.37
C HIS A 16 14.40 -12.40 -4.30
N LEU A 17 14.89 -12.87 -3.15
CA LEU A 17 16.28 -13.34 -3.00
C LEU A 17 16.58 -14.50 -3.97
N SER A 18 15.68 -15.47 -4.08
CA SER A 18 15.88 -16.64 -4.94
C SER A 18 15.75 -16.32 -6.43
N GLU A 19 14.68 -15.65 -6.84
CA GLU A 19 14.31 -15.49 -8.25
C GLU A 19 15.03 -14.32 -8.93
N GLU A 20 15.21 -13.20 -8.21
CA GLU A 20 15.79 -11.99 -8.79
C GLU A 20 17.29 -11.87 -8.51
N LEU A 21 17.74 -12.30 -7.32
CA LEU A 21 19.16 -12.19 -6.93
C LEU A 21 19.94 -13.50 -7.06
N GLY A 22 19.27 -14.63 -7.34
CA GLY A 22 19.91 -15.94 -7.46
C GLY A 22 20.48 -16.47 -6.14
N ILE A 23 20.03 -15.93 -5.00
CA ILE A 23 20.45 -16.35 -3.66
C ILE A 23 19.43 -17.34 -3.14
N ALA A 24 19.76 -18.63 -3.24
CA ALA A 24 18.93 -19.68 -2.66
C ALA A 24 18.88 -19.54 -1.14
N VAL A 25 17.65 -19.42 -0.60
CA VAL A 25 17.38 -19.37 0.83
C VAL A 25 16.24 -20.33 1.17
N ASP A 26 16.31 -20.98 2.32
CA ASP A 26 15.22 -21.84 2.81
C ASP A 26 14.01 -21.00 3.29
N GLY A 27 14.26 -19.75 3.69
CA GLY A 27 13.25 -18.80 4.12
C GLY A 27 13.86 -17.51 4.66
N VAL A 28 13.00 -16.52 4.88
CA VAL A 28 13.34 -15.29 5.62
C VAL A 28 12.51 -15.28 6.89
N GLU A 29 13.14 -14.95 8.01
CA GLU A 29 12.48 -14.93 9.32
C GLU A 29 12.52 -13.54 9.94
N GLY A 30 11.52 -13.23 10.76
CA GLY A 30 11.36 -11.94 11.40
C GLY A 30 9.89 -11.57 11.54
N ASN A 31 9.62 -10.63 12.46
CA ASN A 31 8.27 -10.12 12.66
C ASN A 31 8.04 -8.90 11.78
N LEU A 32 6.90 -8.88 11.09
CA LEU A 32 6.44 -7.68 10.42
C LEU A 32 6.07 -6.61 11.45
N PRO A 33 6.34 -5.33 11.16
CA PRO A 33 5.83 -4.24 11.99
C PRO A 33 4.30 -4.25 12.01
N THR A 34 3.72 -3.68 13.06
CA THR A 34 2.26 -3.56 13.19
C THR A 34 1.73 -2.48 12.26
N TRP A 35 1.57 -2.82 10.98
CA TRP A 35 0.96 -1.94 9.99
C TRP A 35 -0.56 -1.98 10.03
N LEU A 36 -1.13 -0.81 9.81
CA LEU A 36 -2.55 -0.57 9.73
C LEU A 36 -3.03 -0.75 8.28
N PRO A 37 -4.25 -1.30 8.07
CA PRO A 37 -4.80 -1.50 6.76
C PRO A 37 -5.16 -0.17 6.10
N CYS A 38 -4.82 -0.03 4.82
CA CYS A 38 -5.28 1.07 4.00
C CYS A 38 -6.82 1.00 3.84
N PRO A 39 -7.56 2.10 4.03
CA PRO A 39 -9.03 2.11 3.97
C PRO A 39 -9.60 1.90 2.56
N VAL A 40 -8.74 1.94 1.53
CA VAL A 40 -9.07 1.71 0.13
C VAL A 40 -8.85 0.25 -0.27
N CYS A 41 -7.61 -0.25 -0.11
CA CYS A 41 -7.21 -1.55 -0.66
C CYS A 41 -7.04 -2.68 0.37
N ALA A 42 -7.18 -2.38 1.67
CA ALA A 42 -7.00 -3.30 2.80
C ALA A 42 -5.59 -3.89 3.00
N TYR A 43 -4.62 -3.58 2.14
CA TYR A 43 -3.21 -3.88 2.40
C TYR A 43 -2.70 -3.08 3.60
N ARG A 44 -1.91 -3.73 4.46
CA ARG A 44 -1.32 -3.12 5.65
C ARG A 44 -0.04 -2.40 5.25
N THR A 45 -0.09 -1.08 5.19
CA THR A 45 0.98 -0.24 4.61
C THR A 45 1.28 1.03 5.39
N PHE A 46 0.46 1.36 6.39
CA PHE A 46 0.60 2.55 7.21
C PHE A 46 1.13 2.21 8.59
N ALA A 47 2.10 2.98 9.07
CA ALA A 47 2.55 2.88 10.46
C ALA A 47 1.59 3.61 11.41
N VAL A 48 1.02 4.73 10.95
CA VAL A 48 0.13 5.61 11.72
C VAL A 48 -1.04 6.03 10.82
N VAL A 49 -2.23 6.23 11.39
CA VAL A 49 -3.39 6.77 10.66
C VAL A 49 -3.26 8.28 10.52
N GLY A 50 -3.56 8.82 9.34
CA GLY A 50 -3.63 10.26 9.11
C GLY A 50 -2.27 10.97 9.14
N ASP A 51 -1.20 10.24 8.84
CA ASP A 51 0.18 10.75 8.80
C ASP A 51 0.58 11.34 7.44
N TRP A 52 -0.38 11.46 6.51
CA TRP A 52 -0.17 11.92 5.13
C TRP A 52 0.75 11.01 4.31
N ASP A 53 0.98 9.78 4.77
CA ASP A 53 1.77 8.81 4.04
C ASP A 53 0.97 8.21 2.88
N ILE A 54 1.67 7.74 1.84
CA ILE A 54 1.04 7.20 0.64
C ILE A 54 1.04 5.68 0.70
N CYS A 55 -0.11 5.06 0.45
CA CYS A 55 -0.23 3.61 0.31
C CYS A 55 0.46 3.17 -0.99
N PRO A 56 1.54 2.38 -0.94
CA PRO A 56 2.30 1.95 -2.10
C PRO A 56 1.57 0.91 -2.95
N VAL A 57 0.39 0.46 -2.52
CA VAL A 57 -0.42 -0.54 -3.24
C VAL A 57 -1.51 0.10 -4.10
N CYS A 58 -2.12 1.20 -3.65
CA CYS A 58 -3.20 1.83 -4.38
C CYS A 58 -3.01 3.34 -4.64
N GLY A 59 -2.03 3.98 -4.02
CA GLY A 59 -1.76 5.41 -4.18
C GLY A 59 -2.56 6.34 -3.27
N TRP A 60 -3.41 5.82 -2.37
CA TRP A 60 -4.14 6.63 -1.38
C TRP A 60 -3.18 7.30 -0.39
N THR A 61 -3.27 8.62 -0.26
CA THR A 61 -2.62 9.40 0.79
C THR A 61 -3.49 9.37 2.05
N SER A 62 -2.92 8.98 3.20
CA SER A 62 -3.65 8.89 4.47
C SER A 62 -4.00 10.29 4.98
N ASP A 63 -5.16 10.78 4.56
CA ASP A 63 -5.72 12.07 4.93
C ASP A 63 -6.76 11.86 6.03
N PRO A 64 -6.53 12.34 7.27
CA PRO A 64 -7.44 12.09 8.38
C PRO A 64 -8.82 12.71 8.19
N VAL A 65 -8.95 13.78 7.40
CA VAL A 65 -10.24 14.40 7.10
C VAL A 65 -11.03 13.51 6.15
N GLN A 66 -10.42 13.08 5.04
CA GLN A 66 -11.09 12.22 4.06
C GLN A 66 -11.38 10.82 4.61
N GLU A 67 -10.58 10.33 5.56
CA GLU A 67 -10.83 9.09 6.27
C GLU A 67 -12.00 9.18 7.26
N ALA A 68 -12.19 10.35 7.89
CA ALA A 68 -13.31 10.62 8.79
C ALA A 68 -14.60 11.03 8.04
N MET A 69 -14.48 11.63 6.87
CA MET A 69 -15.58 12.11 6.01
C MET A 69 -15.47 11.46 4.63
N PRO A 70 -15.96 10.21 4.45
CA PRO A 70 -15.66 9.40 3.26
C PRO A 70 -16.19 9.93 1.93
N ASP A 71 -17.13 10.87 1.96
CA ASP A 71 -17.71 11.54 0.79
C ASP A 71 -17.01 12.87 0.47
N ASP A 72 -16.12 13.38 1.33
CA ASP A 72 -15.42 14.64 1.12
C ASP A 72 -14.34 14.46 0.03
N PRO A 73 -14.50 15.09 -1.16
CA PRO A 73 -13.51 15.02 -2.21
C PRO A 73 -12.36 16.01 -2.01
N THR A 74 -12.47 16.89 -1.01
CA THR A 74 -11.45 17.88 -0.68
C THR A 74 -10.39 17.24 0.21
N GLY A 75 -9.12 17.42 -0.14
CA GLY A 75 -8.01 16.80 0.60
C GLY A 75 -6.87 16.38 -0.32
N ALA A 76 -5.97 15.56 0.23
CA ALA A 76 -4.74 15.16 -0.47
C ALA A 76 -4.98 14.30 -1.73
N ASN A 77 -6.14 13.65 -1.85
CA ASN A 77 -6.40 12.68 -2.92
C ASN A 77 -7.22 13.24 -4.10
N SER A 78 -7.75 14.47 -3.99
CA SER A 78 -8.63 15.12 -4.99
C SER A 78 -9.90 14.34 -5.37
N ILE A 79 -10.16 13.21 -4.70
CA ILE A 79 -11.33 12.35 -4.81
C ILE A 79 -11.73 11.87 -3.42
N SER A 80 -12.98 11.49 -3.23
CA SER A 80 -13.48 10.97 -1.96
C SER A 80 -12.96 9.55 -1.69
N LEU A 81 -13.01 9.11 -0.43
CA LEU A 81 -12.63 7.74 -0.05
C LEU A 81 -13.54 6.70 -0.73
N HIS A 82 -14.82 7.01 -0.92
CA HIS A 82 -15.73 6.15 -1.67
C HIS A 82 -15.34 6.00 -3.14
N GLN A 83 -15.02 7.12 -3.81
CA GLN A 83 -14.56 7.07 -5.20
C GLN A 83 -13.22 6.32 -5.31
N ALA A 84 -12.29 6.53 -4.37
CA ALA A 84 -11.02 5.81 -4.33
C ALA A 84 -11.20 4.29 -4.21
N ARG A 85 -12.17 3.81 -3.41
CA ARG A 85 -12.52 2.39 -3.31
C ARG A 85 -13.07 1.83 -4.62
N GLN A 86 -13.94 2.59 -5.30
CA GLN A 86 -14.47 2.19 -6.61
C GLN A 86 -13.36 2.12 -7.66
N ASN A 87 -12.52 3.16 -7.74
CA ASN A 87 -11.38 3.21 -8.65
C ASN A 87 -10.40 2.06 -8.38
N TYR A 88 -10.15 1.71 -7.12
CA TYR A 88 -9.29 0.58 -6.80
C TYR A 88 -9.86 -0.77 -7.28
N GLN A 89 -11.18 -0.95 -7.23
CA GLN A 89 -11.83 -2.15 -7.78
C GLN A 89 -11.72 -2.21 -9.31
N GLU A 90 -11.77 -1.07 -9.99
CA GLU A 90 -11.71 -0.98 -11.44
C GLU A 90 -10.28 -1.05 -11.99
N PHE A 91 -9.36 -0.27 -11.43
CA PHE A 91 -8.00 -0.06 -11.95
C PHE A 91 -6.92 -0.74 -11.10
N GLY A 92 -7.21 -1.11 -9.85
CA GLY A 92 -6.20 -1.54 -8.89
C GLY A 92 -5.39 -0.39 -8.26
N ALA A 93 -5.80 0.86 -8.48
CA ALA A 93 -5.24 2.07 -7.87
C ALA A 93 -6.35 3.13 -7.71
N ILE A 94 -6.06 4.25 -7.02
CA ILE A 94 -7.04 5.33 -6.84
C ILE A 94 -7.30 6.14 -8.12
N SER A 95 -6.43 6.01 -9.13
CA SER A 95 -6.63 6.52 -10.49
C SER A 95 -5.72 5.78 -11.47
N PRO A 96 -5.97 5.84 -12.80
CA PRO A 96 -5.05 5.30 -13.81
C PRO A 96 -3.66 5.92 -13.75
N GLU A 97 -3.56 7.23 -13.55
CA GLU A 97 -2.28 7.95 -13.45
C GLU A 97 -1.49 7.45 -12.25
N LYS A 98 -2.16 7.22 -11.11
CA LYS A 98 -1.51 6.63 -9.94
C LYS A 98 -1.04 5.21 -10.22
N LEU A 99 -1.79 4.40 -10.95
CA LEU A 99 -1.37 3.04 -11.29
C LEU A 99 -0.01 3.01 -12.00
N GLU A 100 0.26 3.97 -12.90
CA GLU A 100 1.53 4.06 -13.64
C GLU A 100 2.73 4.41 -12.73
N GLU A 101 2.49 5.07 -11.60
CA GLU A 101 3.52 5.44 -10.62
C GLU A 101 3.83 4.32 -9.60
N LEU A 102 2.94 3.33 -9.47
CA LEU A 102 3.04 2.32 -8.43
C LEU A 102 4.00 1.20 -8.81
N ASP A 103 4.65 0.64 -7.79
CA ASP A 103 5.43 -0.58 -7.92
C ASP A 103 4.52 -1.77 -8.27
N PRO A 104 4.71 -2.44 -9.42
CA PRO A 104 3.92 -3.60 -9.82
C PRO A 104 3.97 -4.75 -8.82
N GLN A 105 5.01 -4.84 -8.00
CA GLN A 105 5.20 -5.88 -7.00
C GLN A 105 4.60 -5.52 -5.62
N SER A 106 4.05 -4.32 -5.45
CA SER A 106 3.52 -3.84 -4.17
C SER A 106 2.51 -4.80 -3.51
N LYS A 107 1.62 -5.41 -4.30
CA LYS A 107 0.63 -6.39 -3.80
C LYS A 107 1.26 -7.67 -3.27
N ALA A 108 2.45 -8.05 -3.72
CA ALA A 108 3.21 -9.18 -3.19
C ALA A 108 4.02 -8.79 -1.95
N LYS A 109 4.51 -7.53 -1.90
CA LYS A 109 5.33 -7.00 -0.79
C LYS A 109 4.59 -6.86 0.52
N TYR A 110 3.30 -6.50 0.49
CA TYR A 110 2.57 -6.13 1.71
C TYR A 110 1.47 -7.15 2.05
N PRO A 111 1.24 -7.45 3.34
CA PRO A 111 0.16 -8.34 3.73
C PRO A 111 -1.19 -7.63 3.60
N LYS A 112 -2.23 -8.38 3.25
CA LYS A 112 -3.61 -7.88 3.18
C LYS A 112 -4.36 -8.22 4.46
N ALA A 113 -5.14 -7.27 4.99
CA ALA A 113 -6.06 -7.57 6.09
C ALA A 113 -7.09 -8.62 5.64
N SER A 114 -7.30 -9.62 6.49
CA SER A 114 -8.26 -10.72 6.31
C SER A 114 -9.70 -10.24 6.39
#